data_AF-A0AAC9V3G5-F1
#
_entry.id   AF-A0AAC9V3G5-F1
#
_cell.length_a   1.000
_cell.length_b   1.000
_cell.length_c   1.000
_cell.angle_alpha   90.00
_cell.angle_beta   90.00
_cell.angle_gamma   90.00
#
_symmetry.space_group_name_H-M   'P 1'
#
loop_
_entity.id
_entity.type
_entity.pdbx_description
1 polymer ?
#
loop_
_entity_poly.entity_id
_entity_poly.type
_entity_poly.pdbx_seq_one_letter_code
_entity_poly.pdbx_strand_id
1 'polypeptide(L)'
;MQDERYYSELHARIVTGAEFIESLAPGDPKLPAAHSKYDKLVEEYRHYIRLSFWGKEELEREETQRQRLERESRPQQTTMKFY
;
A
#
# COMPACT_ATOMS: atom_id res chain seq x y z
N MET A 1 5.00 -25.43 1.52
CA MET A 1 3.77 -24.66 1.26
C MET A 1 3.41 -23.78 2.46
N GLN A 2 4.37 -23.06 3.04
CA GLN A 2 4.14 -22.17 4.20
C GLN A 2 3.54 -20.82 3.71
N ASP A 3 3.95 -20.43 2.51
CA ASP A 3 3.47 -19.33 1.69
C ASP A 3 1.95 -19.32 1.40
N GLU A 4 1.38 -20.46 1.02
CA GLU A 4 -0.05 -20.56 0.68
C GLU A 4 -0.96 -20.35 1.90
N ARG A 5 -0.55 -20.86 3.07
CA ARG A 5 -1.30 -20.64 4.32
C ARG A 5 -1.25 -19.18 4.74
N TYR A 6 -0.07 -18.57 4.67
CA TYR A 6 0.11 -17.15 4.97
C TYR A 6 -0.77 -16.28 4.05
N TYR A 7 -0.80 -16.59 2.76
CA TYR A 7 -1.65 -15.90 1.79
C TYR A 7 -3.14 -16.03 2.13
N SER A 8 -3.61 -17.24 2.43
CA SER A 8 -5.01 -17.47 2.78
C SER A 8 -5.41 -16.71 4.05
N GLU A 9 -4.51 -16.63 5.04
CA GLU A 9 -4.73 -15.86 6.26
C GLU A 9 -4.75 -14.35 6.01
N LEU A 10 -3.84 -13.84 5.19
CA LEU A 10 -3.78 -12.43 4.84
C LEU A 10 -5.02 -12.01 4.02
N HIS A 11 -5.45 -12.85 3.08
CA HIS A 11 -6.69 -12.65 2.33
C HIS A 11 -7.90 -12.62 3.25
N ALA A 12 -8.02 -13.57 4.19
CA ALA A 12 -9.11 -13.58 5.16
C ALA A 12 -9.13 -12.31 6.02
N ARG A 13 -7.97 -11.81 6.45
CA ARG A 13 -7.88 -10.55 7.23
C ARG A 13 -8.34 -9.32 6.43
N ILE A 14 -8.05 -9.28 5.13
CA ILE A 14 -8.53 -8.22 4.24
C ILE A 14 -10.04 -8.27 4.13
N VAL A 15 -10.64 -9.44 3.88
CA VAL A 15 -12.09 -9.61 3.80
C VAL A 15 -12.76 -9.16 5.10
N THR A 16 -12.31 -9.67 6.25
CA THR A 16 -12.83 -9.26 7.56
C THR A 16 -12.66 -7.76 7.82
N GLY A 17 -11.55 -7.17 7.36
CA GLY A 17 -11.29 -5.73 7.48
C GLY A 17 -12.25 -4.89 6.66
N ALA A 18 -12.59 -5.33 5.45
CA ALA A 18 -13.59 -4.69 4.59
C ALA A 18 -14.97 -4.77 5.22
N GLU A 19 -15.40 -5.96 5.65
CA GLU A 19 -16.69 -6.16 6.32
C GLU A 19 -16.82 -5.30 7.60
N PHE A 20 -15.72 -5.17 8.36
CA PHE A 20 -15.69 -4.30 9.53
C PHE A 20 -15.91 -2.83 9.16
N ILE A 21 -15.23 -2.33 8.13
CA ILE A 21 -15.41 -0.94 7.66
C ILE A 21 -16.84 -0.71 7.16
N GLU A 22 -17.39 -1.64 6.38
CA GLU A 22 -18.77 -1.56 5.86
C GLU A 22 -19.82 -1.60 6.98
N SER A 23 -19.50 -2.25 8.12
CA SER A 23 -20.38 -2.28 9.29
C SER A 23 -20.42 -0.97 10.09
N LEU A 24 -19.45 -0.07 9.88
CA LEU A 24 -19.37 1.19 10.60
C LEU A 24 -20.29 2.24 9.97
N ALA A 25 -20.98 3.00 10.83
CA ALA A 25 -21.82 4.09 10.37
C ALA A 25 -20.97 5.21 9.72
N PRO A 26 -21.48 5.92 8.71
CA PRO A 26 -20.81 7.08 8.16
C PRO A 26 -20.50 8.11 9.25
N GLY A 27 -19.22 8.46 9.41
CA GLY A 27 -18.76 9.39 10.45
C GLY A 27 -18.36 8.74 11.77
N ASP A 28 -18.35 7.40 11.86
CA ASP A 28 -17.82 6.70 13.03
C ASP A 28 -16.34 7.10 13.26
N PRO A 29 -15.95 7.50 14.48
CA PRO A 29 -14.59 7.95 14.76
C PRO A 29 -13.51 6.87 14.55
N LYS A 30 -13.90 5.59 14.45
CA LYS A 30 -13.01 4.47 14.17
C LYS A 30 -12.74 4.28 12.68
N LEU A 31 -13.55 4.86 11.77
CA LEU A 31 -13.38 4.71 10.32
C LEU A 31 -11.96 5.08 9.84
N PRO A 32 -11.37 6.23 10.21
CA PRO A 32 -10.02 6.58 9.74
C PRO A 32 -8.97 5.55 10.17
N ALA A 33 -9.06 5.05 11.40
CA ALA A 33 -8.14 4.04 11.92
C ALA A 33 -8.38 2.66 11.27
N ALA A 34 -9.63 2.32 10.98
CA ALA A 34 -10.00 1.08 10.29
C ALA A 34 -9.49 1.08 8.85
N HIS A 35 -9.71 2.16 8.09
CA HIS A 35 -9.16 2.34 6.75
C HIS A 35 -7.64 2.27 6.74
N SER A 36 -6.95 2.96 7.66
CA SER A 36 -5.48 2.90 7.73
C SER A 36 -4.95 1.49 7.98
N LYS A 37 -5.63 0.68 8.80
CA LYS A 37 -5.25 -0.72 9.01
C LYS A 37 -5.54 -1.59 7.79
N TYR A 38 -6.69 -1.38 7.15
CA TYR A 38 -7.07 -2.08 5.93
C TYR A 38 -6.11 -1.80 4.78
N ASP A 39 -5.74 -0.54 4.57
CA ASP A 39 -4.79 -0.14 3.52
C ASP A 39 -3.43 -0.84 3.69
N LYS A 40 -2.92 -0.93 4.93
CA LYS A 40 -1.67 -1.65 5.22
C LYS A 40 -1.76 -3.15 4.88
N LEU A 41 -2.87 -3.80 5.21
CA LEU A 41 -3.09 -5.21 4.88
C LEU A 41 -3.14 -5.41 3.35
N VAL A 42 -3.81 -4.50 2.63
CA VAL A 42 -3.89 -4.53 1.18
C VAL A 42 -2.52 -4.29 0.53
N GLU A 43 -1.72 -3.36 1.06
CA GLU A 43 -0.36 -3.11 0.59
C GLU A 43 0.56 -4.32 0.79
N GLU A 44 0.50 -4.96 1.96
CA GLU A 44 1.27 -6.18 2.24
C GLU A 44 0.89 -7.32 1.28
N TYR A 45 -0.41 -7.49 1.04
CA TYR A 45 -0.92 -8.50 0.12
C TYR A 45 -0.51 -8.22 -1.34
N ARG A 46 -0.56 -6.95 -1.76
CA ARG A 46 -0.08 -6.53 -3.09
C ARG A 46 1.43 -6.73 -3.25
N HIS A 47 2.21 -6.41 -2.22
CA HIS A 47 3.65 -6.62 -2.22
C HIS A 47 3.98 -8.11 -2.38
N TYR A 48 3.28 -8.97 -1.65
CA TYR A 48 3.43 -10.42 -1.75
C TYR A 48 3.07 -10.96 -3.14
N ILE A 49 1.91 -10.57 -3.69
CA ILE A 49 1.53 -10.95 -5.07
C ILE A 49 2.62 -10.54 -6.06
N ARG A 50 3.11 -9.30 -5.97
CA ARG A 50 4.18 -8.83 -6.87
C ARG A 50 5.45 -9.68 -6.73
N LEU A 51 5.86 -10.02 -5.50
CA LEU A 51 7.01 -10.91 -5.28
C LEU A 51 6.80 -12.30 -5.88
N SER A 52 5.59 -12.86 -5.77
CA SER A 52 5.26 -14.17 -6.33
C SER A 52 5.21 -14.20 -7.85
N PHE A 53 4.78 -13.10 -8.50
CA PHE A 53 4.64 -13.03 -9.97
C PHE A 53 5.90 -12.54 -10.69
N TRP A 54 6.60 -11.54 -10.15
CA TRP A 54 7.75 -10.91 -10.82
C TRP A 54 9.10 -11.30 -10.23
N GLY A 55 9.12 -11.92 -9.05
CA GLY A 55 10.35 -12.13 -8.30
C GLY A 55 10.88 -10.82 -7.70
N LYS A 56 11.81 -10.95 -6.75
CA LYS A 56 12.32 -9.81 -5.96
C LYS A 56 13.06 -8.77 -6.82
N GLU A 57 13.77 -9.20 -7.85
CA GLU A 57 14.68 -8.37 -8.64
C GLU A 57 13.94 -7.36 -9.56
N GLU A 58 12.82 -7.76 -10.17
CA GLU A 58 11.97 -6.86 -10.99
C GLU A 58 11.26 -5.83 -10.10
N LEU A 59 10.86 -6.24 -8.89
CA LEU A 59 10.19 -5.38 -7.92
C LEU A 59 11.10 -4.25 -7.42
N GLU A 60 12.38 -4.56 -7.18
CA GLU A 60 13.41 -3.57 -6.84
C GLU A 60 13.66 -2.58 -8.00
N ARG A 61 13.57 -3.02 -9.26
CA ARG A 61 13.70 -2.14 -10.44
C ARG A 61 12.52 -1.17 -10.57
N GLU A 62 11.29 -1.64 -10.39
CA GLU A 62 10.11 -0.75 -10.43
C GLU A 62 10.09 0.23 -9.26
N GLU A 63 10.44 -0.20 -8.05
CA GLU A 63 10.50 0.70 -6.89
C GLU A 63 11.58 1.77 -7.08
N THR A 64 12.74 1.38 -7.65
CA THR A 64 13.81 2.32 -8.02
C THR A 64 13.34 3.32 -9.09
N GLN A 65 12.56 2.87 -10.08
CA GLN A 65 11.98 3.78 -11.08
C GLN A 65 10.94 4.72 -10.48
N ARG A 66 10.06 4.22 -9.60
CA ARG A 66 9.03 5.02 -8.95
C ARG A 66 9.63 6.13 -8.08
N GLN A 67 10.66 5.81 -7.30
CA GLN A 67 11.41 6.78 -6.51
C GLN A 67 12.13 7.84 -7.37
N ARG A 68 12.62 7.47 -8.56
CA ARG A 68 13.19 8.43 -9.52
C ARG A 68 12.13 9.38 -10.06
N LEU A 69 10.99 8.84 -10.50
CA LEU A 69 9.88 9.63 -11.01
C LEU A 69 9.29 10.57 -9.94
N GLU A 70 9.19 10.15 -8.69
CA GLU A 70 8.75 11.01 -7.58
C GLU A 70 9.74 12.14 -7.26
N ARG A 71 11.05 11.88 -7.42
CA ARG A 71 12.09 12.91 -7.27
C ARG A 71 12.08 13.90 -8.42
N GLU A 72 11.81 13.45 -9.65
CA GLU A 72 11.70 14.29 -10.84
C GLU A 72 10.39 15.08 -10.88
N SER A 73 9.33 14.56 -10.25
CA SER A 73 8.01 15.22 -10.18
C SER A 73 7.88 16.23 -9.04
N ARG A 74 8.90 16.39 -8.17
CA ARG A 74 8.92 17.49 -7.21
C ARG A 74 9.18 18.80 -7.96
N PRO A 75 8.25 19.77 -7.95
CA PRO A 75 8.52 21.07 -8.54
C PRO A 75 9.70 21.67 -7.80
N GLN A 76 10.79 21.91 -8.52
CA GLN A 76 11.85 22.81 -8.08
C GLN A 76 11.14 24.14 -7.78
N GLN A 77 10.88 24.43 -6.50
CA GLN A 77 10.58 25.79 -6.08
C GLN A 77 11.84 26.58 -6.37
N THR A 78 11.90 27.19 -7.56
CA THR A 78 12.87 28.21 -7.89
C THR A 78 12.65 29.33 -6.88
N THR A 79 13.44 29.34 -5.82
CA THR A 79 13.53 30.47 -4.89
C THR A 79 14.02 31.66 -5.70
N MET A 80 13.08 32.43 -6.26
CA MET A 80 13.33 33.65 -7.00
C MET A 80 13.87 34.68 -5.97
N LYS A 81 15.18 34.83 -5.90
CA LYS A 81 15.81 35.89 -5.11
C LYS A 81 15.58 37.21 -5.83
N PHE A 82 14.71 38.04 -5.26
CA PHE A 82 14.60 39.46 -5.64
C PHE A 82 15.84 40.19 -5.08
N TYR A 83 16.63 40.79 -5.97
CA TYR A 83 17.66 41.77 -5.65
C TYR A 83 17.12 43.18 -5.90
#